data_AF-A0AAD8I349-F1
#
_entry.id   AF-A0AAD8I349-F1
#
_cell.length_a   1.000
_cell.length_b   1.000
_cell.length_c   1.000
_cell.angle_alpha   90.00
_cell.angle_beta   90.00
_cell.angle_gamma   90.00
#
_symmetry.space_group_name_H-M   'P 1'
#
loop_
_entity.id
_entity.type
_entity.pdbx_description
1 polymer ?
#
loop_
_entity_poly.entity_id
_entity_poly.type
_entity_poly.pdbx_seq_one_letter_code
_entity_poly.pdbx_strand_id
1 'polypeptide(L)'
;MSSTCSFFQRYYTFDQRFATEAEARASILAHMRDNLRRTLADDRERADVKIAGASGTTYPDHRPLYMKPGVWSKLAQYWVSEEFKKKSVAGKKARQAVKVPHTSGARSFDRRRRDYMEAHHGKLDELAVYKECHTLKDEERKGEWITEDAQKIIVSVQIIPILYSRTDQLAGLF
;
A
#
# COMPACT_ATOMS: atom_id res chain seq x y z
N MET A 1 40.98 -2.80 13.74
CA MET A 1 39.82 -3.55 13.20
C MET A 1 38.58 -2.68 13.33
N SER A 2 37.81 -2.58 12.25
CA SER A 2 36.91 -1.47 11.92
C SER A 2 35.70 -1.29 12.85
N SER A 3 35.56 -0.11 13.45
CA SER A 3 34.39 0.33 14.25
C SER A 3 33.10 0.54 13.44
N THR A 4 33.06 0.15 12.17
CA THR A 4 31.89 0.30 11.30
C THR A 4 30.84 -0.80 11.48
N CYS A 5 31.12 -1.83 12.29
CA CYS A 5 30.19 -2.93 12.51
C CYS A 5 29.07 -2.59 13.52
N SER A 6 29.27 -1.61 14.41
CA SER A 6 28.39 -1.45 15.59
C SER A 6 27.06 -0.73 15.33
N PHE A 7 26.98 0.15 14.32
CA PHE A 7 25.74 0.91 14.06
C PHE A 7 24.75 0.14 13.18
N PHE A 8 25.27 -0.70 12.29
CA PHE A 8 24.45 -1.58 11.44
C PHE A 8 23.78 -2.69 12.23
N GLN A 9 24.52 -3.28 13.18
CA GLN A 9 24.07 -4.31 14.12
C GLN A 9 22.92 -3.86 15.05
N ARG A 10 22.75 -2.53 15.24
CA ARG A 10 21.67 -1.96 16.06
C ARG A 10 20.40 -1.62 15.28
N TYR A 11 20.47 -1.42 13.96
CA TYR A 11 19.34 -0.86 13.19
C TYR A 11 18.28 -1.92 12.86
N TYR A 12 18.73 -3.12 12.52
CA TYR A 12 17.93 -4.35 12.59
C TYR A 12 18.60 -5.15 13.67
N THR A 13 18.17 -4.95 14.92
CA THR A 13 18.66 -5.66 16.10
C THR A 13 18.91 -7.11 15.73
N PHE A 14 20.12 -7.59 16.04
CA PHE A 14 20.39 -9.01 16.25
C PHE A 14 19.21 -9.54 17.06
N ASP A 15 18.26 -10.20 16.39
CA ASP A 15 17.22 -10.91 17.10
C ASP A 15 18.01 -11.95 17.89
N GLN A 16 17.98 -11.88 19.22
CA GLN A 16 18.70 -12.83 20.07
C GLN A 16 18.27 -14.28 19.79
N ARG A 17 17.21 -14.48 18.99
CA ARG A 17 16.80 -15.76 18.43
C ARG A 17 17.74 -16.35 17.36
N PHE A 18 18.55 -15.55 16.66
CA PHE A 18 19.46 -16.08 15.64
C PHE A 18 20.82 -16.41 16.25
N ALA A 19 21.21 -17.68 16.15
CA ALA A 19 22.42 -18.19 16.79
C ALA A 19 23.70 -17.78 16.04
N THR A 20 23.58 -17.45 14.75
CA THR A 20 24.73 -17.16 13.87
C THR A 20 24.56 -15.90 13.02
N GLU A 21 25.68 -15.31 12.60
CA GLU A 21 25.69 -14.16 11.70
C GLU A 21 25.09 -14.49 10.32
N ALA A 22 25.22 -15.73 9.85
CA ALA A 22 24.68 -16.19 8.58
C ALA A 22 23.14 -16.22 8.58
N GLU A 23 22.53 -16.71 9.67
CA GLU A 23 21.07 -16.73 9.85
C GLU A 23 20.49 -15.31 9.94
N ALA A 24 21.16 -14.43 10.68
CA ALA A 24 20.76 -13.02 10.76
C ALA A 24 20.81 -12.35 9.37
N ARG A 25 21.87 -12.60 8.58
CA ARG A 25 21.97 -12.09 7.21
C ARG A 25 20.87 -12.65 6.31
N ALA A 26 20.58 -13.95 6.39
CA ALA A 26 19.51 -14.57 5.60
C ALA A 26 18.13 -14.00 5.95
N SER A 27 17.86 -13.79 7.25
CA SER A 27 16.64 -13.16 7.74
C SER A 27 16.48 -11.72 7.23
N ILE A 28 17.55 -10.92 7.30
CA ILE A 28 17.56 -9.55 6.76
C ILE A 28 17.33 -9.56 5.24
N LEU A 29 17.97 -10.47 4.50
CA LEU A 29 17.77 -10.58 3.05
C LEU A 29 16.33 -10.97 2.70
N ALA A 30 15.72 -11.90 3.44
CA ALA A 30 14.32 -12.27 3.27
C ALA A 30 13.40 -11.09 3.59
N HIS A 31 13.66 -10.38 4.70
CA HIS A 31 12.91 -9.18 5.06
C HIS A 31 13.02 -8.10 3.97
N MET A 32 14.24 -7.84 3.49
CA MET A 32 14.50 -6.87 2.43
C MET A 32 13.81 -7.30 1.13
N ARG A 33 13.81 -8.59 0.76
CA ARG A 33 13.08 -9.10 -0.41
C ARG A 33 11.60 -8.74 -0.33
N ASP A 34 10.98 -8.99 0.82
CA ASP A 34 9.53 -8.84 0.99
C ASP A 34 9.12 -7.37 1.22
N ASN A 35 10.03 -6.54 1.76
CA ASN A 35 9.72 -5.19 2.22
C ASN A 35 10.52 -4.09 1.52
N LEU A 36 11.33 -4.40 0.49
CA LEU A 36 12.27 -3.47 -0.14
C LEU A 36 11.64 -2.10 -0.42
N ARG A 37 10.45 -2.10 -1.03
CA ARG A 37 9.75 -0.88 -1.40
C ARG A 37 9.41 0.01 -0.20
N ARG A 38 8.96 -0.60 0.90
CA ARG A 38 8.65 0.12 2.14
C ARG A 38 9.94 0.63 2.78
N THR A 39 10.93 -0.25 2.92
CA THR A 39 12.23 0.11 3.50
C THR A 39 12.89 1.29 2.78
N LEU A 40 12.85 1.30 1.44
CA LEU A 40 13.38 2.43 0.64
C LEU A 40 12.58 3.72 0.84
N ALA A 41 11.27 3.63 1.06
CA ALA A 41 10.44 4.80 1.36
C ALA A 41 10.80 5.36 2.75
N ASP A 42 10.96 4.50 3.75
CA ASP A 42 11.34 4.89 5.11
C ASP A 42 12.76 5.48 5.13
N ASP A 43 13.71 4.90 4.38
CA ASP A 43 15.07 5.44 4.23
C ASP A 43 15.05 6.84 3.64
N ARG A 44 14.23 7.05 2.60
CA ARG A 44 14.07 8.35 1.98
C ARG A 44 13.50 9.36 2.97
N GLU A 45 12.45 8.99 3.71
CA GLU A 45 11.83 9.87 4.70
C GLU A 45 12.83 10.27 5.80
N ARG A 46 13.63 9.32 6.28
CA ARG A 46 14.72 9.60 7.22
C ARG A 46 15.74 10.58 6.66
N ALA A 47 16.11 10.43 5.39
CA ALA A 47 16.99 11.38 4.74
C ALA A 47 16.33 12.76 4.61
N ASP A 48 15.04 12.82 4.25
CA ASP A 48 14.27 14.08 4.16
C ASP A 48 14.26 14.83 5.49
N VAL A 49 13.99 14.14 6.60
CA VAL A 49 14.01 14.73 7.95
C VAL A 49 15.39 15.29 8.30
N LYS A 50 16.47 14.56 7.98
CA LYS A 50 17.84 15.01 8.27
C LYS A 50 18.26 16.19 7.39
N ILE A 51 17.91 16.17 6.11
CA ILE A 51 18.18 17.28 5.18
C ILE A 51 17.43 18.53 5.63
N ALA A 52 16.19 18.40 6.11
CA ALA A 52 15.42 19.51 6.64
C ALA A 52 16.02 20.09 7.94
N GLY A 53 16.60 19.22 8.80
CA GLY A 53 17.20 19.62 10.08
C GLY A 53 18.66 20.09 10.00
N ALA A 54 19.38 19.81 8.91
CA ALA A 54 20.80 20.15 8.75
C ALA A 54 21.04 20.83 7.39
N SER A 55 21.29 22.14 7.43
CA SER A 55 21.57 22.94 6.24
C SER A 55 22.82 22.44 5.52
N GLY A 56 22.72 22.30 4.18
CA GLY A 56 23.84 21.91 3.32
C GLY A 56 24.08 20.41 3.15
N THR A 57 23.29 19.54 3.80
CA THR A 57 23.37 18.10 3.55
C THR A 57 22.43 17.66 2.43
N THR A 58 22.82 16.61 1.71
CA THR A 58 22.08 16.06 0.56
C THR A 58 21.80 14.57 0.77
N TYR A 59 20.95 13.97 -0.09
CA TYR A 59 20.63 12.54 0.01
C TYR A 59 21.87 11.63 0.09
N PRO A 60 22.93 11.78 -0.75
CA PRO A 60 24.14 10.98 -0.65
C PRO A 60 24.76 10.88 0.75
N ASP A 61 24.67 11.94 1.55
CA ASP A 61 25.26 12.03 2.90
C ASP A 61 24.50 11.17 3.92
N HIS A 62 23.23 10.87 3.64
CA HIS A 62 22.34 10.13 4.53
C HIS A 62 22.15 8.67 4.13
N ARG A 63 23.14 8.10 3.43
CA ARG A 63 23.11 6.71 2.95
C ARG A 63 23.00 5.68 4.10
N PRO A 64 22.06 4.73 4.02
CA PRO A 64 22.04 3.57 4.91
C PRO A 64 23.29 2.69 4.71
N LEU A 65 23.86 2.21 5.81
CA LEU A 65 25.10 1.42 5.80
C LEU A 65 24.98 0.10 5.01
N TYR A 66 23.80 -0.54 4.95
CA TYR A 66 23.59 -1.75 4.12
C TYR A 66 23.66 -1.47 2.62
N MET A 67 23.41 -0.23 2.22
CA MET A 67 23.18 0.06 0.83
C MET A 67 24.49 0.42 0.15
N LYS A 68 24.81 -0.25 -0.95
CA LYS A 68 26.00 0.09 -1.74
C LYS A 68 25.95 1.58 -2.16
N PRO A 69 27.05 2.33 -2.06
CA PRO A 69 27.09 3.76 -2.39
C PRO A 69 26.48 4.08 -3.76
N GLY A 70 26.89 3.36 -4.81
CA GLY A 70 26.38 3.60 -6.17
C GLY A 70 24.88 3.33 -6.34
N VAL A 71 24.28 2.44 -5.53
CA VAL A 71 22.83 2.18 -5.57
C VAL A 71 22.09 3.36 -4.95
N TRP A 72 22.54 3.81 -3.77
CA TRP A 72 21.93 4.95 -3.09
C TRP A 72 22.06 6.25 -3.89
N SER A 73 23.23 6.52 -4.49
CA SER A 73 23.42 7.71 -5.33
C SER A 73 22.47 7.74 -6.53
N LYS A 74 22.22 6.60 -7.19
CA LYS A 74 21.24 6.50 -8.28
C LYS A 74 19.81 6.74 -7.80
N LEU A 75 19.45 6.20 -6.63
CA LEU A 75 18.13 6.44 -6.02
C LEU A 75 17.94 7.91 -5.65
N ALA A 76 18.95 8.53 -5.05
CA ALA A 76 18.96 9.95 -4.73
C ALA A 76 18.74 10.81 -5.98
N GLN A 77 19.49 10.55 -7.06
CA GLN A 77 19.33 11.22 -8.35
C GLN A 77 17.91 11.03 -8.92
N TYR A 78 17.39 9.81 -8.82
CA TYR A 78 16.02 9.50 -9.26
C TYR A 78 14.98 10.29 -8.45
N TRP A 79 15.11 10.40 -7.13
CA TRP A 79 14.14 11.12 -6.29
C TRP A 79 14.15 12.64 -6.50
N VAL A 80 15.31 13.21 -6.84
CA VAL A 80 15.40 14.64 -7.17
C VAL A 80 15.01 14.95 -8.63
N SER A 81 14.92 13.92 -9.48
CA SER A 81 14.54 14.10 -10.89
C SER A 81 13.15 14.71 -11.05
N GLU A 82 13.00 15.57 -12.06
CA GLU A 82 11.73 16.22 -12.37
C GLU A 82 10.66 15.21 -12.78
N GLU A 83 11.04 14.14 -13.48
CA GLU A 83 10.12 13.05 -13.84
C GLU A 83 9.49 12.40 -12.61
N PHE A 84 10.31 12.10 -11.59
CA PHE A 84 9.82 11.51 -10.35
C PHE A 84 8.91 12.48 -9.60
N LYS A 85 9.29 13.75 -9.48
CA LYS A 85 8.44 14.78 -8.83
C LYS A 85 7.09 14.90 -9.54
N LYS A 86 7.07 14.95 -10.88
CA LYS A 86 5.85 15.01 -11.67
C LYS A 86 4.94 13.79 -11.43
N LYS A 87 5.51 12.58 -11.48
CA LYS A 87 4.77 11.33 -11.19
C LYS A 87 4.26 11.29 -9.75
N SER A 88 5.05 11.74 -8.79
CA SER A 88 4.70 11.81 -7.37
C SER A 88 3.53 12.77 -7.12
N VAL A 89 3.58 13.98 -7.68
CA VAL A 89 2.50 14.97 -7.59
C VAL A 89 1.23 14.46 -8.26
N ALA A 90 1.33 13.92 -9.47
CA ALA A 90 0.18 13.34 -10.17
C ALA A 90 -0.45 12.19 -9.36
N GLY A 91 0.35 11.30 -8.80
CA GLY A 91 -0.14 10.20 -7.95
C GLY A 91 -0.79 10.68 -6.65
N LYS A 92 -0.28 11.75 -6.02
CA LYS A 92 -0.93 12.38 -4.86
C LYS A 92 -2.29 12.97 -5.24
N LYS A 93 -2.36 13.73 -6.34
CA LYS A 93 -3.61 14.30 -6.85
C LYS A 93 -4.64 13.22 -7.20
N ALA A 94 -4.21 12.16 -7.89
CA ALA A 94 -5.07 11.04 -8.23
C ALA A 94 -5.66 10.38 -6.98
N ARG A 95 -4.83 10.10 -5.95
CA ARG A 95 -5.30 9.53 -4.69
C ARG A 95 -6.30 10.42 -3.95
N GLN A 96 -6.10 11.74 -3.99
CA GLN A 96 -7.05 12.71 -3.40
C GLN A 96 -8.37 12.79 -4.17
N ALA A 97 -8.36 12.51 -5.47
CA ALA A 97 -9.55 12.52 -6.32
C ALA A 97 -10.37 11.21 -6.24
N VAL A 98 -9.83 10.15 -5.62
CA VAL A 98 -10.56 8.88 -5.44
C VAL A 98 -11.66 9.08 -4.41
N LYS A 99 -12.92 9.07 -4.88
CA LYS A 99 -14.11 9.18 -4.02
C LYS A 99 -14.41 7.88 -3.26
N VAL A 100 -14.08 6.74 -3.86
CA VAL A 100 -14.42 5.41 -3.36
C VAL A 100 -13.12 4.61 -3.22
N PRO A 101 -12.43 4.75 -2.07
CA PRO A 101 -11.16 4.08 -1.84
C PRO A 101 -11.35 2.58 -1.63
N HIS A 102 -10.37 1.81 -2.09
CA HIS A 102 -10.35 0.35 -1.99
C HIS A 102 -9.50 -0.10 -0.80
N THR A 103 -10.02 -0.97 0.08
CA THR A 103 -9.32 -1.45 1.29
C THR A 103 -8.45 -2.69 1.08
N SER A 104 -8.45 -3.29 -0.10
CA SER A 104 -7.65 -4.50 -0.34
C SER A 104 -6.16 -4.25 -0.60
N GLY A 105 -5.69 -3.02 -0.36
CA GLY A 105 -4.29 -2.63 -0.49
C GLY A 105 -3.78 -2.83 -1.92
N ALA A 106 -2.69 -3.60 -2.05
CA ALA A 106 -2.05 -3.87 -3.34
C ALA A 106 -2.82 -4.88 -4.23
N ARG A 107 -3.84 -5.58 -3.69
CA ARG A 107 -4.65 -6.50 -4.50
C ARG A 107 -5.70 -5.69 -5.27
N SER A 108 -5.68 -5.79 -6.59
CA SER A 108 -6.70 -5.19 -7.46
C SER A 108 -8.06 -5.84 -7.26
N PHE A 109 -9.11 -5.16 -7.70
CA PHE A 109 -10.48 -5.69 -7.69
C PHE A 109 -10.57 -7.00 -8.50
N ASP A 110 -9.96 -7.07 -9.68
CA ASP A 110 -9.93 -8.30 -10.48
C ASP A 110 -9.23 -9.45 -9.78
N ARG A 111 -8.15 -9.17 -9.05
CA ARG A 111 -7.49 -10.17 -8.22
C ARG A 111 -8.44 -10.69 -7.14
N ARG A 112 -9.20 -9.80 -6.50
CA ARG A 112 -10.21 -10.17 -5.50
C ARG A 112 -11.36 -10.98 -6.08
N ARG A 113 -11.87 -10.64 -7.26
CA ARG A 113 -12.87 -11.44 -7.98
C ARG A 113 -12.36 -12.86 -8.23
N ARG A 114 -11.12 -13.01 -8.69
CA ARG A 114 -10.52 -14.32 -8.92
C ARG A 114 -10.32 -15.11 -7.63
N ASP A 115 -9.75 -14.48 -6.61
CA ASP A 115 -9.54 -15.10 -5.29
C ASP A 115 -10.91 -15.57 -4.72
N TYR A 116 -11.98 -14.80 -4.92
CA TYR A 116 -13.35 -15.18 -4.52
C TYR A 116 -13.87 -16.37 -5.32
N MET A 117 -13.77 -16.35 -6.65
CA MET A 117 -14.21 -17.47 -7.49
C MET A 117 -13.49 -18.77 -7.12
N GLU A 118 -12.19 -18.71 -6.82
CA GLU A 118 -11.41 -19.87 -6.39
C GLU A 118 -11.95 -20.45 -5.07
N ALA A 119 -12.29 -19.59 -4.11
CA ALA A 119 -12.87 -20.00 -2.83
C ALA A 119 -14.33 -20.49 -2.93
N HIS A 120 -15.09 -20.01 -3.93
CA HIS A 120 -16.52 -20.27 -4.09
C HIS A 120 -16.85 -21.17 -5.29
N HIS A 121 -15.92 -22.06 -5.68
CA HIS A 121 -16.12 -23.05 -6.74
C HIS A 121 -16.60 -22.44 -8.08
N GLY A 122 -16.01 -21.31 -8.47
CA GLY A 122 -16.30 -20.59 -9.71
C GLY A 122 -17.52 -19.66 -9.65
N LYS A 123 -18.25 -19.62 -8.53
CA LYS A 123 -19.38 -18.69 -8.36
C LYS A 123 -18.87 -17.31 -7.94
N LEU A 124 -19.37 -16.27 -8.60
CA LEU A 124 -19.05 -14.88 -8.29
C LEU A 124 -20.28 -14.17 -7.73
N ASP A 125 -20.15 -13.63 -6.52
CA ASP A 125 -21.06 -12.63 -5.99
C ASP A 125 -20.37 -11.27 -6.02
N GLU A 126 -20.74 -10.45 -7.02
CA GLU A 126 -20.14 -9.12 -7.22
C GLU A 126 -20.41 -8.18 -6.04
N LEU A 127 -21.55 -8.35 -5.37
CA LEU A 127 -21.91 -7.54 -4.21
C LEU A 127 -21.04 -7.90 -3.00
N ALA A 128 -20.81 -9.19 -2.77
CA ALA A 128 -19.93 -9.66 -1.70
C ALA A 128 -18.48 -9.19 -1.93
N VAL A 129 -17.97 -9.33 -3.15
CA VAL A 129 -16.62 -8.88 -3.50
C VAL A 129 -16.50 -7.35 -3.37
N TYR A 130 -17.51 -6.60 -3.80
CA TYR A 130 -17.52 -5.14 -3.64
C TYR A 130 -17.52 -4.72 -2.17
N LYS A 131 -18.37 -5.33 -1.33
CA LYS A 131 -18.38 -5.10 0.13
C LYS A 131 -17.00 -5.35 0.72
N GLU A 132 -16.39 -6.50 0.46
CA GLU A 132 -15.07 -6.86 0.98
C GLU A 132 -13.97 -5.86 0.58
N CYS A 133 -14.13 -5.21 -0.57
CA CYS A 133 -13.19 -4.25 -1.12
C CYS A 133 -13.40 -2.82 -0.65
N HIS A 134 -14.56 -2.49 -0.09
CA HIS A 134 -14.94 -1.11 0.26
C HIS A 134 -15.45 -0.95 1.70
N THR A 135 -15.34 -2.00 2.52
CA THR A 135 -15.53 -1.93 3.96
C THR A 135 -14.20 -1.98 4.71
N LEU A 136 -14.20 -1.44 5.92
CA LEU A 136 -13.08 -1.52 6.86
C LEU A 136 -12.83 -2.97 7.30
N LYS A 137 -11.56 -3.28 7.56
CA LYS A 137 -11.07 -4.62 7.94
C LYS A 137 -10.51 -4.67 9.36
N ASP A 138 -10.48 -3.54 10.06
CA ASP A 138 -10.09 -3.47 11.46
C ASP A 138 -11.08 -4.28 12.30
N GLU A 139 -10.61 -5.07 13.26
CA GLU A 139 -11.45 -5.94 14.09
C GLU A 139 -12.62 -5.20 14.76
N GLU A 140 -12.42 -3.95 15.15
CA GLU A 140 -13.45 -3.12 15.82
C GLU A 140 -14.50 -2.52 14.86
N ARG A 141 -14.14 -2.26 13.60
CA ARG A 141 -14.99 -1.55 12.61
C ARG A 141 -15.28 -2.40 11.38
N LYS A 142 -15.11 -3.71 11.51
CA LYS A 142 -15.19 -4.64 10.40
C LYS A 142 -16.58 -4.61 9.77
N GLY A 143 -16.64 -4.32 8.48
CA GLY A 143 -17.91 -4.25 7.74
C GLY A 143 -18.52 -2.86 7.64
N GLU A 144 -17.98 -1.85 8.33
CA GLU A 144 -18.37 -0.46 8.10
C GLU A 144 -17.84 0.04 6.75
N TRP A 145 -18.63 0.86 6.06
CA TRP A 145 -18.23 1.46 4.78
C TRP A 145 -17.13 2.49 4.99
N ILE A 146 -16.14 2.51 4.09
CA ILE A 146 -15.06 3.52 4.18
C ILE A 146 -15.58 4.92 3.84
N THR A 147 -16.57 5.01 2.94
CA THR A 147 -17.19 6.26 2.51
C THR A 147 -18.68 6.05 2.28
N GLU A 148 -19.48 7.08 2.52
CA GLU A 148 -20.91 7.05 2.17
C GLU A 148 -21.12 6.83 0.66
N ASP A 149 -20.23 7.36 -0.17
CA ASP A 149 -20.31 7.20 -1.63
C ASP A 149 -20.15 5.73 -2.04
N ALA A 150 -19.29 4.97 -1.35
CA ALA A 150 -19.17 3.53 -1.57
C ALA A 150 -20.48 2.79 -1.27
N GLN A 151 -21.17 3.18 -0.20
CA GLN A 151 -22.47 2.62 0.18
C GLN A 151 -23.57 3.01 -0.83
N LYS A 152 -23.61 4.28 -1.26
CA LYS A 152 -24.58 4.81 -2.23
C LYS A 152 -24.51 4.09 -3.58
N ILE A 153 -23.33 3.64 -4.00
CA ILE A 153 -23.18 2.85 -5.24
C ILE A 153 -23.96 1.53 -5.14
N ILE A 154 -23.89 0.81 -4.02
CA ILE A 154 -24.68 -0.42 -3.85
C ILE A 154 -26.16 -0.12 -3.73
N VAL A 155 -26.53 0.90 -2.95
CA VAL A 155 -27.94 1.26 -2.76
C VAL A 155 -28.57 1.65 -4.09
N SER A 156 -27.89 2.42 -4.94
CA SER A 156 -28.37 2.76 -6.28
C SER A 156 -28.47 1.54 -7.20
N VAL A 157 -27.48 0.65 -7.20
CA VAL A 157 -27.52 -0.60 -8.00
C VAL A 157 -28.62 -1.55 -7.52
N GLN A 158 -28.94 -1.59 -6.22
CA GLN A 158 -30.03 -2.39 -5.66
C GLN A 158 -31.42 -1.76 -5.83
N ILE A 159 -31.51 -0.42 -5.90
CA ILE A 159 -32.78 0.29 -6.12
C ILE A 159 -33.22 0.23 -7.59
N ILE A 160 -32.29 0.18 -8.55
CA ILE A 160 -32.62 0.14 -9.99
C ILE A 160 -33.56 -1.05 -10.32
N PRO A 161 -33.29 -2.31 -9.91
CA PRO A 161 -34.22 -3.42 -10.13
C PRO A 161 -35.59 -3.22 -9.46
N ILE A 162 -35.62 -2.61 -8.27
CA ILE A 162 -36.85 -2.40 -7.50
C ILE A 162 -37.74 -1.34 -8.17
N LEU A 163 -37.15 -0.26 -8.69
CA LEU A 163 -37.90 0.77 -9.42
C LEU A 163 -38.50 0.23 -10.72
N TYR A 164 -37.75 -0.57 -11.48
CA TYR A 164 -38.28 -1.22 -12.70
C TYR A 164 -39.42 -2.20 -12.39
N SER A 165 -39.33 -2.98 -11.29
CA SER A 165 -40.42 -3.88 -10.90
C SER A 165 -41.69 -3.17 -10.42
N ARG A 166 -41.59 -1.92 -9.94
CA ARG A 166 -42.72 -1.16 -9.39
C ARG A 166 -43.42 -0.31 -10.45
N THR A 167 -42.71 0.13 -11.48
CA THR A 167 -43.31 0.78 -12.66
C THR A 167 -44.15 -0.19 -13.48
N ASP A 168 -43.75 -1.47 -13.56
CA ASP A 168 -44.52 -2.50 -14.27
C ASP A 168 -45.82 -2.87 -13.53
N GLN A 169 -45.88 -2.75 -12.20
CA GLN A 169 -47.10 -2.97 -11.42
C GLN A 169 -48.11 -1.80 -11.49
N LEU A 170 -47.67 -0.59 -11.81
CA LEU A 170 -48.55 0.58 -11.99
C LEU A 170 -49.00 0.77 -13.44
N ALA A 171 -48.28 0.20 -14.41
CA ALA A 171 -48.67 0.20 -15.82
C ALA A 171 -49.77 -0.82 -16.16
N GLY A 172 -50.10 -1.73 -15.24
CA GLY A 172 -51.16 -2.75 -15.40
C GLY A 172 -52.52 -2.40 -14.78
N LEU A 173 -52.76 -1.15 -14.40
CA LEU A 173 -53.98 -0.69 -13.72
C LEU A 173 -54.77 0.41 -14.46
N PHE A 174 -54.58 0.55 -15.77
CA PHE A 174 -55.41 1.40 -16.64
C PHE A 174 -55.97 0.59 -17.81
#